data_AF-A0A645H2N5-F1
#
_entry.id   AF-A0A645H2N5-F1
#
_cell.length_a   1.000
_cell.length_b   1.000
_cell.length_c   1.000
_cell.angle_alpha   90.00
_cell.angle_beta   90.00
_cell.angle_gamma   90.00
#
_symmetry.space_group_name_H-M   'P 1'
#
loop_
_entity.id
_entity.type
_entity.pdbx_description
1 polymer ?
#
loop_
_entity_poly.entity_id
_entity_poly.type
_entity_poly.pdbx_seq_one_letter_code
_entity_poly.pdbx_strand_id
1 'polypeptide(L)'
;MHDVVDETINIRFLEACEALLKSELYKKVHSMTDVTNGGIRGDAREISKTARVKMVFEEEKMRALVNPKVLSMLELLKIDYLGVSLDALLVIAPPECADEILETIRAAGVEIDIIGRVEEGSGAEILVNGEIRDFAPRFRESAYTPVKKVHGEENPRGFEEMRAAIDRAAEEAIDKKYRVLEKIKNNRRK
;
A
#
# COMPACT_ATOMS: atom_id res chain seq x y z
N MET A 1 -7.49 17.08 19.81
CA MET A 1 -7.79 16.11 18.74
C MET A 1 -8.06 16.77 17.39
N HIS A 2 -8.56 18.01 17.32
CA HIS A 2 -8.69 18.74 16.04
C HIS A 2 -7.36 19.30 15.51
N ASP A 3 -6.36 19.45 16.38
CA ASP A 3 -4.98 19.85 16.11
C ASP A 3 -4.20 18.85 15.24
N VAL A 4 -4.66 17.59 15.15
CA VAL A 4 -4.05 16.59 14.26
C VAL A 4 -4.36 16.89 12.79
N VAL A 5 -5.45 17.60 12.50
CA VAL A 5 -5.80 17.96 11.11
C VAL A 5 -4.71 18.83 10.49
N ASP A 6 -4.18 19.79 11.23
CA ASP A 6 -3.11 20.67 10.74
C ASP A 6 -1.83 19.89 10.41
N GLU A 7 -1.55 18.81 11.15
CA GLU A 7 -0.42 17.91 10.89
C GLU A 7 -0.58 17.10 9.59
N THR A 8 -1.83 16.91 9.14
CA THR A 8 -2.14 16.16 7.91
C THR A 8 -2.24 17.03 6.66
N ILE A 9 -2.33 18.35 6.81
CA ILE A 9 -2.37 19.29 5.68
C ILE A 9 -0.93 19.63 5.31
N ASN A 10 -0.35 18.85 4.40
CA ASN A 10 1.00 19.07 3.91
C ASN A 10 1.10 18.71 2.42
N ILE A 11 2.22 19.07 1.78
CA ILE A 11 2.50 18.78 0.36
C ILE A 11 3.83 18.05 0.17
N ARG A 12 4.36 17.40 1.21
CA ARG A 12 5.69 16.77 1.21
C ARG A 12 5.80 15.68 0.15
N PHE A 13 4.71 14.97 -0.10
CA PHE A 13 4.60 14.01 -1.20
C PHE A 13 4.98 14.65 -2.56
N LEU A 14 4.45 15.84 -2.85
CA LEU A 14 4.71 16.56 -4.10
C LEU A 14 6.13 17.11 -4.14
N GLU A 15 6.65 17.60 -3.01
CA GLU A 15 8.03 18.08 -2.87
C GLU A 15 9.04 16.95 -3.14
N ALA A 16 8.80 15.75 -2.61
CA ALA A 16 9.62 14.56 -2.88
C ALA A 16 9.57 14.16 -4.37
N CYS A 17 8.37 14.14 -4.97
CA CYS A 17 8.22 13.87 -6.39
C CYS A 17 8.98 14.88 -7.26
N GLU A 18 8.88 16.18 -6.93
CA GLU A 18 9.56 17.24 -7.67
C GLU A 18 11.09 17.10 -7.56
N ALA A 19 11.62 16.77 -6.38
CA ALA A 19 13.04 16.54 -6.17
C ALA A 19 13.59 15.38 -7.01
N LEU A 20 12.84 14.26 -7.08
CA LEU A 20 13.19 13.10 -7.91
C LEU A 20 13.13 13.40 -9.40
N LEU A 21 12.19 14.25 -9.84
CA LEU A 21 12.09 14.67 -11.23
C LEU A 21 13.24 15.58 -11.65
N LYS A 22 13.57 16.59 -10.82
CA LYS A 22 14.66 17.55 -11.10
C LYS A 22 16.05 16.90 -11.12
N SER A 23 16.27 15.88 -10.30
CA SER A 23 17.51 15.09 -10.25
C SER A 23 17.62 14.01 -11.33
N GLU A 24 16.56 13.81 -12.12
CA GLU A 24 16.40 12.71 -13.07
C GLU A 24 16.50 11.29 -12.46
N LEU A 25 16.46 11.16 -11.12
CA LEU A 25 16.55 9.87 -10.43
C LEU A 25 15.36 8.97 -10.69
N TYR A 26 14.22 9.53 -11.07
CA TYR A 26 13.04 8.77 -11.49
C TYR A 26 13.35 7.77 -12.62
N LYS A 27 14.41 8.00 -13.43
CA LYS A 27 14.85 7.08 -14.50
C LYS A 27 15.50 5.81 -13.95
N LYS A 28 16.00 5.82 -12.72
CA LYS A 28 16.66 4.68 -12.05
C LYS A 28 15.71 3.90 -11.13
N VAL A 29 14.59 4.51 -10.73
CA VAL A 29 13.57 3.90 -9.88
C VAL A 29 12.80 2.83 -10.66
N HIS A 30 12.60 1.66 -10.07
CA HIS A 30 11.82 0.57 -10.67
C HIS A 30 10.31 0.84 -10.57
N SER A 31 9.87 1.35 -9.43
CA SER A 31 8.47 1.67 -9.17
C SER A 31 8.36 2.76 -8.12
N MET A 32 7.32 3.58 -8.26
CA MET A 32 6.98 4.63 -7.33
C MET A 32 5.46 4.70 -7.24
N THR A 33 4.91 4.66 -6.03
CA THR A 33 3.46 4.69 -5.80
C THR A 33 3.11 5.56 -4.60
N ASP A 34 2.00 6.28 -4.72
CA ASP A 34 1.37 6.94 -3.59
C ASP A 34 0.61 5.92 -2.74
N VAL A 35 0.87 5.94 -1.43
CA VAL A 35 0.27 5.01 -0.48
C VAL A 35 -1.11 5.53 -0.07
N THR A 36 -2.16 4.98 -0.67
CA THR A 36 -3.54 5.47 -0.55
C THR A 36 -4.42 4.54 0.31
N ASN A 37 -5.57 4.11 -0.23
CA ASN A 37 -6.50 3.23 0.48
C ASN A 37 -5.88 1.84 0.65
N GLY A 38 -5.98 1.32 1.87
CA GLY A 38 -5.33 0.08 2.29
C GLY A 38 -3.88 0.21 2.73
N GLY A 39 -3.33 1.43 2.63
CA GLY A 39 -2.00 1.76 3.11
C GLY A 39 -0.93 0.87 2.47
N ILE A 40 0.24 0.85 3.10
CA ILE A 40 1.38 0.10 2.57
C ILE A 40 1.15 -1.42 2.59
N ARG A 41 0.23 -1.92 3.43
CA ARG A 41 -0.19 -3.34 3.39
C ARG A 41 -0.86 -3.69 2.08
N GLY A 42 -1.79 -2.85 1.62
CA GLY A 42 -2.48 -2.99 0.35
C GLY A 42 -1.49 -2.98 -0.81
N ASP A 43 -0.68 -1.91 -0.88
CA ASP A 43 0.30 -1.74 -1.96
C ASP A 43 1.31 -2.88 -2.01
N ALA A 44 1.84 -3.30 -0.86
CA ALA A 44 2.80 -4.42 -0.79
C ALA A 44 2.21 -5.72 -1.37
N ARG A 45 0.93 -5.99 -1.08
CA ARG A 45 0.23 -7.17 -1.61
C ARG A 45 0.03 -7.06 -3.12
N GLU A 46 -0.34 -5.89 -3.62
CA GLU A 46 -0.57 -5.67 -5.05
C GLU A 46 0.73 -5.72 -5.85
N ILE A 47 1.79 -5.09 -5.36
CA ILE A 47 3.13 -5.10 -5.96
C ILE A 47 3.66 -6.54 -5.97
N SER A 48 3.64 -7.23 -4.83
CA SER A 48 4.11 -8.61 -4.73
C SER A 48 3.38 -9.53 -5.72
N LYS A 49 2.05 -9.42 -5.80
CA LYS A 49 1.22 -10.22 -6.73
C LYS A 49 1.54 -9.92 -8.20
N THR A 50 1.71 -8.64 -8.55
CA THR A 50 1.89 -8.19 -9.94
C THR A 50 3.30 -8.46 -10.45
N ALA A 51 4.30 -8.12 -9.65
CA ALA A 51 5.71 -8.29 -10.00
C ALA A 51 6.26 -9.69 -9.69
N ARG A 52 5.52 -10.52 -8.95
CA ARG A 52 5.95 -11.87 -8.50
C ARG A 52 7.25 -11.83 -7.70
N VAL A 53 7.27 -10.94 -6.72
CA VAL A 53 8.40 -10.72 -5.81
C VAL A 53 7.94 -10.83 -4.36
N LYS A 54 8.87 -11.12 -3.46
CA LYS A 54 8.64 -11.01 -2.02
C LYS A 54 9.04 -9.62 -1.54
N MET A 55 8.24 -9.03 -0.66
CA MET A 55 8.57 -7.76 0.01
C MET A 55 8.81 -8.01 1.49
N VAL A 56 9.91 -7.50 2.04
CA VAL A 56 10.25 -7.62 3.45
C VAL A 56 10.44 -6.23 4.04
N PHE A 57 9.61 -5.87 5.02
CA PHE A 57 9.62 -4.57 5.67
C PHE A 57 10.14 -4.62 7.10
N GLU A 58 10.63 -3.49 7.60
CA GLU A 58 11.05 -3.28 8.99
C GLU A 58 10.08 -2.32 9.67
N GLU A 59 9.34 -2.80 10.70
CA GLU A 59 8.28 -2.00 11.33
C GLU A 59 8.81 -0.74 11.99
N GLU A 60 9.93 -0.85 12.72
CA GLU A 60 10.55 0.26 13.44
C GLU A 60 10.91 1.43 12.51
N LYS A 61 11.40 1.10 11.30
CA LYS A 61 11.76 2.05 10.25
C LYS A 61 10.54 2.78 9.70
N MET A 62 9.48 2.04 9.38
CA MET A 62 8.22 2.64 8.92
C MET A 62 7.57 3.50 10.01
N ARG A 63 7.55 3.01 11.24
CA ARG A 63 6.95 3.70 12.39
C ARG A 63 7.64 5.03 12.68
N ALA A 64 8.97 5.10 12.54
CA ALA A 64 9.74 6.31 12.74
C ALA A 64 9.43 7.44 11.74
N LEU A 65 8.90 7.11 10.55
CA LEU A 65 8.51 8.09 9.53
C LEU A 65 7.11 8.69 9.78
N VAL A 66 6.33 8.12 10.69
CA VAL A 66 4.96 8.60 10.96
C VAL A 66 4.99 9.80 11.90
N ASN A 67 4.23 10.84 11.57
CA ASN A 67 4.04 11.99 12.47
C ASN A 67 3.57 11.51 13.86
N PRO A 68 4.28 11.82 14.96
CA PRO A 68 3.97 11.29 16.28
C PRO A 68 2.55 11.62 16.79
N LYS A 69 2.00 12.79 16.45
CA LYS A 69 0.62 13.16 16.83
C LYS A 69 -0.40 12.34 16.07
N VAL A 70 -0.18 12.13 14.77
CA VAL A 70 -1.01 11.27 13.92
C VAL A 70 -0.94 9.82 14.40
N LEU A 71 0.26 9.30 14.65
CA LEU A 71 0.47 7.95 15.17
C LEU A 71 -0.27 7.74 16.49
N SER A 72 -0.09 8.65 17.45
CA SER A 72 -0.76 8.59 18.76
C SER A 72 -2.28 8.58 18.62
N MET A 73 -2.83 9.37 17.69
CA MET A 73 -4.27 9.36 17.40
C MET A 73 -4.73 8.01 16.85
N LEU A 74 -4.02 7.46 15.86
CA LEU A 74 -4.38 6.17 15.25
C LEU A 74 -4.34 5.04 16.28
N GLU A 75 -3.33 5.02 17.14
CA GLU A 75 -3.22 4.04 18.23
C GLU A 75 -4.35 4.16 19.25
N LEU A 76 -4.67 5.38 19.69
CA LEU A 76 -5.79 5.63 20.59
C LEU A 76 -7.11 5.15 19.97
N LEU A 77 -7.28 5.35 18.66
CA LEU A 77 -8.46 4.93 17.93
C LEU A 77 -8.47 3.44 17.58
N LYS A 78 -7.35 2.72 17.83
CA LYS A 78 -7.10 1.34 17.41
C LYS A 78 -7.24 1.16 15.90
N ILE A 79 -6.61 2.07 15.15
CA ILE A 79 -6.51 2.04 13.69
C ILE A 79 -5.09 1.62 13.34
N ASP A 80 -4.95 0.62 12.47
CA ASP A 80 -3.65 0.20 11.95
C ASP A 80 -3.09 1.29 11.02
N TYR A 81 -2.01 1.94 11.44
CA TYR A 81 -1.37 2.99 10.67
C TYR A 81 -0.77 2.47 9.34
N LEU A 82 -0.48 1.17 9.24
CA LEU A 82 0.02 0.54 8.02
C LEU A 82 -1.10 0.18 7.03
N GLY A 83 -2.36 0.23 7.48
CA GLY A 83 -3.56 -0.07 6.69
C GLY A 83 -4.28 1.18 6.17
N VAL A 84 -3.79 2.38 6.42
CA VAL A 84 -4.43 3.64 5.99
C VAL A 84 -3.44 4.53 5.24
N SER A 85 -3.98 5.47 4.47
CA SER A 85 -3.16 6.50 3.83
C SER A 85 -2.64 7.49 4.88
N LEU A 86 -1.34 7.77 4.83
CA LEU A 86 -0.66 8.76 5.66
C LEU A 86 0.09 9.80 4.80
N ASP A 87 -0.35 9.98 3.54
CA ASP A 87 0.31 10.88 2.57
C ASP A 87 1.79 10.51 2.34
N ALA A 88 2.03 9.21 2.08
CA ALA A 88 3.37 8.64 1.92
C ALA A 88 3.66 8.24 0.47
N LEU A 89 4.93 8.32 0.09
CA LEU A 89 5.46 7.86 -1.20
C LEU A 89 6.30 6.59 -0.98
N LEU A 90 5.94 5.49 -1.64
CA LEU A 90 6.75 4.27 -1.66
C LEU A 90 7.61 4.26 -2.92
N VAL A 91 8.93 4.18 -2.75
CA VAL A 91 9.91 4.12 -3.84
C VAL A 91 10.64 2.78 -3.79
N ILE A 92 10.64 2.05 -4.91
CA ILE A 92 11.38 0.80 -5.09
C ILE A 92 12.46 1.05 -6.15
N ALA A 93 13.72 0.90 -5.77
CA ALA A 93 14.85 1.20 -6.64
C ALA A 93 16.03 0.23 -6.41
N PRO A 94 16.98 0.14 -7.35
CA PRO A 94 18.23 -0.58 -7.12
C PRO A 94 18.99 -0.06 -5.88
N PRO A 95 19.65 -0.94 -5.10
CA PRO A 95 20.36 -0.53 -3.90
C PRO A 95 21.46 0.50 -4.16
N GLU A 96 22.10 0.47 -5.33
CA GLU A 96 23.15 1.41 -5.73
C GLU A 96 22.69 2.87 -5.87
N CYS A 97 21.38 3.13 -5.98
CA CYS A 97 20.84 4.49 -6.05
C CYS A 97 20.10 4.92 -4.79
N ALA A 98 20.05 4.06 -3.76
CA ALA A 98 19.30 4.34 -2.53
C ALA A 98 19.84 5.58 -1.80
N ASP A 99 21.17 5.69 -1.64
CA ASP A 99 21.78 6.83 -0.96
C ASP A 99 21.51 8.15 -1.68
N GLU A 100 21.64 8.17 -3.01
CA GLU A 100 21.39 9.34 -3.85
C GLU A 100 19.92 9.80 -3.77
N ILE A 101 18.97 8.86 -3.72
CA ILE A 101 17.54 9.12 -3.50
C ILE A 101 17.29 9.70 -2.11
N LEU A 102 17.86 9.09 -1.06
CA LEU A 102 17.72 9.56 0.32
C LEU A 102 18.24 10.99 0.48
N GLU A 103 19.44 11.27 -0.02
CA GLU A 103 20.05 12.61 0.04
C GLU A 103 19.20 13.64 -0.71
N THR A 104 18.73 13.31 -1.91
CA THR A 104 17.90 14.20 -2.73
C THR A 104 16.60 14.58 -2.04
N ILE A 105 15.89 13.60 -1.47
CA ILE A 105 14.60 13.82 -0.80
C ILE A 105 14.78 14.55 0.54
N ARG A 106 15.82 14.20 1.32
CA ARG A 106 16.15 14.93 2.56
C ARG A 106 16.53 16.38 2.30
N ALA A 107 17.24 16.65 1.20
CA ALA A 107 17.58 18.03 0.80
C ALA A 107 16.33 18.87 0.46
N ALA A 108 15.22 18.22 0.08
CA ALA A 108 13.92 18.87 -0.10
C ALA A 108 13.13 19.06 1.21
N GLY A 109 13.68 18.63 2.36
CA GLY A 109 13.04 18.75 3.67
C GLY A 109 11.98 17.67 3.96
N VAL A 110 11.98 16.58 3.20
CA VAL A 110 11.04 15.47 3.36
C VAL A 110 11.73 14.29 4.06
N GLU A 111 11.07 13.74 5.08
CA GLU A 111 11.54 12.55 5.79
C GLU A 111 11.48 11.31 4.91
N ILE A 112 12.56 10.53 4.90
CA ILE A 112 12.67 9.29 4.14
C ILE A 112 13.68 8.33 4.79
N ASP A 113 13.39 7.04 4.73
CA ASP A 113 14.30 5.97 5.13
C ASP A 113 14.12 4.73 4.24
N ILE A 114 15.11 3.84 4.27
CA ILE A 114 14.98 2.50 3.71
C ILE A 114 14.18 1.67 4.71
N ILE A 115 12.97 1.29 4.32
CA ILE A 115 12.01 0.59 5.18
C ILE A 115 11.98 -0.93 4.97
N GLY A 116 12.81 -1.44 4.06
CA GLY A 116 12.75 -2.85 3.67
C GLY A 116 13.51 -3.15 2.38
N ARG A 117 13.24 -4.34 1.83
CA ARG A 117 13.87 -4.85 0.62
C ARG A 117 12.93 -5.75 -0.19
N VAL A 118 13.27 -5.92 -1.46
CA VAL A 118 12.59 -6.84 -2.38
C VAL A 118 13.48 -8.07 -2.57
N GLU A 119 12.87 -9.25 -2.50
CA GLU A 119 13.53 -10.55 -2.63
C GLU A 119 12.84 -11.42 -3.70
N GLU A 120 13.53 -12.45 -4.18
CA GLU A 120 12.89 -13.50 -4.97
C GLU A 120 11.82 -14.22 -4.15
N GLY A 121 10.64 -14.44 -4.73
CA GLY A 121 9.53 -15.14 -4.07
C GLY A 121 8.20 -14.45 -4.26
N SER A 122 7.30 -14.60 -3.28
CA SER A 122 5.98 -13.97 -3.28
C SER A 122 5.49 -13.73 -1.86
N GLY A 123 4.54 -12.81 -1.72
CA GLY A 123 4.03 -12.36 -0.43
C GLY A 123 4.74 -11.13 0.09
N ALA A 124 4.25 -10.65 1.23
CA ALA A 124 4.83 -9.54 1.96
C ALA A 124 4.98 -9.95 3.42
N GLU A 125 6.11 -9.60 4.02
CA GLU A 125 6.44 -9.87 5.41
C GLU A 125 6.90 -8.59 6.11
N ILE A 126 6.72 -8.53 7.41
CA ILE A 126 7.19 -7.45 8.26
C ILE A 126 7.96 -8.00 9.46
N LEU A 127 9.12 -7.40 9.73
CA LEU A 127 9.92 -7.67 10.92
C LEU A 127 9.44 -6.77 12.06
N VAL A 128 8.93 -7.37 13.13
CA VAL A 128 8.43 -6.68 14.33
C VAL A 128 9.17 -7.24 15.54
N ASN A 129 9.97 -6.43 16.23
CA ASN A 129 10.78 -6.85 17.38
C ASN A 129 11.64 -8.10 17.10
N GLY A 130 12.18 -8.22 15.89
CA GLY A 130 12.97 -9.38 15.45
C GLY A 130 12.16 -10.61 15.01
N GLU A 131 10.83 -10.56 15.06
CA GLU A 131 9.95 -11.64 14.57
C GLU A 131 9.38 -11.31 13.19
N ILE A 132 9.47 -12.27 12.27
CA ILE A 132 8.83 -12.17 10.95
C ILE A 132 7.34 -12.46 11.10
N ARG A 133 6.51 -11.57 10.55
CA ARG A 133 5.05 -11.71 10.53
C ARG A 133 4.52 -11.51 9.11
N ASP A 134 3.40 -12.15 8.82
CA ASP A 134 2.67 -11.93 7.57
C ASP A 134 2.23 -10.46 7.46
N PHE A 135 2.44 -9.88 6.28
CA PHE A 135 2.10 -8.49 5.98
C PHE A 135 0.95 -8.39 4.98
N ALA A 136 0.07 -9.39 4.96
CA ALA A 136 -1.16 -9.33 4.18
C ALA A 136 -2.06 -8.16 4.66
N PRO A 137 -2.89 -7.60 3.74
CA PRO A 137 -3.95 -6.69 4.10
C PRO A 137 -4.88 -7.36 5.10
N ARG A 138 -5.28 -6.62 6.14
CA ARG A 138 -6.29 -7.10 7.08
C ARG A 138 -7.66 -7.05 6.41
N PHE A 139 -8.55 -7.94 6.80
CA PHE A 139 -9.92 -7.99 6.27
C PHE A 139 -10.65 -6.64 6.40
N ARG A 140 -10.28 -5.83 7.40
CA ARG A 140 -10.72 -4.43 7.56
C ARG A 140 -9.54 -3.55 7.92
N GLU A 141 -9.25 -2.61 7.02
CA GLU A 141 -8.11 -1.70 7.11
C GLU A 141 -8.30 -0.56 8.11
N SER A 142 -9.55 -0.25 8.51
CA SER A 142 -9.84 0.71 9.58
C SER A 142 -11.33 0.74 9.95
N ALA A 143 -11.69 0.34 11.17
CA ALA A 143 -13.04 0.53 11.70
C ALA A 143 -13.24 1.98 12.22
N TYR A 144 -13.42 2.94 11.32
CA TYR A 144 -13.62 4.35 11.67
C TYR A 144 -15.03 4.69 12.20
N THR A 145 -15.93 3.70 12.32
CA THR A 145 -17.27 3.89 12.90
C THR A 145 -17.43 3.09 14.19
N PRO A 146 -18.10 3.64 15.22
CA PRO A 146 -18.29 2.98 16.52
C PRO A 146 -18.87 1.57 16.41
N VAL A 147 -19.84 1.37 15.50
CA VAL A 147 -20.48 0.06 15.24
C VAL A 147 -19.46 -0.98 14.75
N LYS A 148 -18.49 -0.56 13.94
CA LYS A 148 -17.48 -1.46 13.36
C LYS A 148 -16.36 -1.81 14.35
N LYS A 149 -16.11 -0.99 15.38
CA LYS A 149 -15.14 -1.31 16.46
C LYS A 149 -15.58 -2.50 17.32
N VAL A 150 -16.88 -2.74 17.42
CA VAL A 150 -17.47 -3.82 18.23
C VAL A 150 -17.35 -5.19 17.56
N HIS A 151 -17.23 -5.23 16.22
CA HIS A 151 -17.21 -6.47 15.43
C HIS A 151 -15.80 -6.94 14.99
N GLY A 152 -14.73 -6.28 15.46
CA GLY A 152 -13.35 -6.68 15.21
C GLY A 152 -12.85 -6.54 13.76
N GLU A 153 -11.57 -6.87 13.57
CA GLU A 153 -10.86 -6.92 12.27
C GLU A 153 -10.85 -8.32 11.65
N GLU A 154 -11.42 -9.31 12.34
CA GLU A 154 -11.46 -10.70 11.88
C GLU A 154 -12.39 -10.88 10.68
N ASN A 155 -12.12 -11.95 9.92
CA ASN A 155 -12.98 -12.36 8.83
C ASN A 155 -14.42 -12.57 9.32
N PRO A 156 -15.43 -12.10 8.58
CA PRO A 156 -16.84 -12.26 8.93
C PRO A 156 -17.20 -13.74 8.82
N ARG A 157 -18.24 -14.14 9.55
CA ARG A 157 -18.85 -15.46 9.35
C ARG A 157 -19.24 -15.61 7.87
N GLY A 158 -18.83 -16.72 7.26
CA GLY A 158 -19.08 -17.00 5.85
C GLY A 158 -18.13 -16.31 4.86
N PHE A 159 -16.96 -15.84 5.27
CA PHE A 159 -15.96 -15.24 4.38
C PHE A 159 -15.67 -16.10 3.13
N GLU A 160 -15.42 -17.40 3.33
CA GLU A 160 -15.14 -18.32 2.22
C GLU A 160 -16.35 -18.50 1.28
N GLU A 161 -17.57 -18.54 1.82
CA GLU A 161 -18.78 -18.62 1.00
C GLU A 161 -18.99 -17.34 0.18
N MET A 162 -18.80 -16.17 0.79
CA MET A 162 -18.87 -14.89 0.10
C MET A 162 -17.79 -14.76 -0.98
N ARG A 163 -16.56 -15.19 -0.67
CA ARG A 163 -15.45 -15.22 -1.62
C ARG A 163 -15.79 -16.10 -2.82
N ALA A 164 -16.26 -17.33 -2.58
CA ALA A 164 -16.66 -18.24 -3.65
C ALA A 164 -17.82 -17.70 -4.50
N ALA A 165 -18.77 -16.98 -3.89
CA ALA A 165 -19.86 -16.33 -4.61
C ALA A 165 -19.35 -15.17 -5.51
N ILE A 166 -18.40 -14.37 -5.01
CA ILE A 166 -17.76 -13.30 -5.78
C ILE A 166 -16.95 -13.88 -6.95
N ASP A 167 -16.15 -14.92 -6.70
CA ASP A 167 -15.34 -15.57 -7.74
C ASP A 167 -16.23 -16.12 -8.87
N ARG A 168 -17.35 -16.77 -8.52
CA ARG A 168 -18.33 -17.25 -9.50
C ARG A 168 -18.95 -16.12 -10.31
N ALA A 169 -19.36 -15.03 -9.65
CA ALA A 169 -19.93 -13.87 -10.35
C ALA A 169 -18.91 -13.21 -11.29
N ALA A 170 -17.63 -13.20 -10.92
CA ALA A 170 -16.54 -12.70 -11.77
C ALA A 170 -16.35 -13.59 -13.01
N GLU A 171 -16.35 -14.91 -12.86
CA GLU A 171 -16.28 -15.86 -13.99
C GLU A 171 -17.46 -15.67 -14.94
N GLU A 172 -18.70 -15.60 -14.42
CA GLU A 172 -19.89 -15.37 -15.23
C GLU A 172 -19.82 -14.04 -16.02
N ALA A 173 -19.26 -12.99 -15.42
CA ALA A 173 -19.06 -11.72 -16.10
C ALA A 173 -18.00 -11.80 -17.22
N ILE A 174 -16.92 -12.55 -17.00
CA ILE A 174 -15.88 -12.82 -18.01
C ILE A 174 -16.47 -13.61 -19.18
N ASP A 175 -17.25 -14.65 -18.92
CA ASP A 175 -17.90 -15.46 -19.96
C ASP A 175 -18.89 -14.63 -20.78
N LYS A 176 -19.69 -13.80 -20.11
CA LYS A 176 -20.59 -12.87 -20.79
C LYS A 176 -19.82 -11.90 -21.70
N LYS A 177 -18.68 -11.37 -21.24
CA LYS A 177 -17.81 -10.50 -22.06
C LYS A 177 -17.36 -11.23 -23.33
N TYR A 178 -16.87 -12.46 -23.23
CA TYR A 178 -16.43 -13.23 -24.40
C TYR A 178 -17.56 -13.51 -25.38
N ARG A 179 -18.74 -13.91 -24.90
CA ARG A 179 -19.93 -14.10 -25.74
C ARG A 179 -20.32 -12.82 -26.50
N VAL A 180 -20.23 -11.65 -25.87
CA VAL A 180 -20.53 -10.37 -26.53
C VAL A 180 -19.47 -10.06 -27.59
N LEU A 181 -18.19 -10.26 -27.29
CA LEU A 181 -17.10 -10.08 -28.25
C LEU A 181 -17.25 -10.96 -29.49
N GLU A 182 -17.64 -12.23 -29.32
CA GLU A 182 -17.92 -13.13 -30.44
C GLU A 182 -19.06 -12.64 -31.33
N LYS A 183 -20.18 -12.19 -30.73
CA LYS A 183 -21.30 -11.61 -31.48
C LYS A 183 -20.88 -10.39 -32.31
N ILE A 184 -20.07 -9.51 -31.73
CA ILE A 184 -19.55 -8.32 -32.43
C ILE A 184 -18.63 -8.73 -33.59
N LYS A 185 -17.71 -9.67 -33.37
CA LYS A 185 -16.79 -10.18 -34.41
C LYS A 185 -17.55 -10.85 -35.56
N ASN A 186 -18.59 -11.62 -35.25
CA ASN A 186 -19.40 -12.30 -36.25
C ASN A 186 -20.29 -11.33 -37.05
N ASN A 187 -20.78 -10.25 -36.44
CA ASN A 187 -21.52 -9.20 -37.14
C ASN A 187 -20.64 -8.30 -38.02
N ARG A 188 -19.34 -8.17 -37.72
CA ARG A 188 -18.37 -7.45 -38.59
C ARG A 188 -17.91 -8.23 -39.81
N ARG A 189 -18.19 -9.55 -39.87
CA ARG A 189 -17.83 -10.45 -40.98
C ARG A 189 -18.99 -10.67 -41.97
N LYS A 190 -20.14 -10.05 -41.73
CA LYS A 190 -21.25 -9.91 -42.68
C LYS A 190 -21.19 -8.52 -43.30
#